data_AF-A0A1A3N9A0-F1
#
_entry.id   AF-A0A1A3N9A0-F1
#
_cell.length_a   1.000
_cell.length_b   1.000
_cell.length_c   1.000
_cell.angle_alpha   90.00
_cell.angle_beta   90.00
_cell.angle_gamma   90.00
#
_symmetry.space_group_name_H-M   'P 1'
#
loop_
_entity.id
_entity.type
_entity.pdbx_description
1 polymer ?
#
loop_
_entity_poly.entity_id
_entity_poly.type
_entity_poly.pdbx_seq_one_letter_code
_entity_poly.pdbx_strand_id
1 'polypeptide(L)' 'MGWTRYEGRALANPTLHGDALLAALQDHILLYNTHFTDVRLDRATATDEYDTSVRPPRRWYVVSYVAEGA' A
#
# COMPACT_ATOMS: atom_id res chain seq x y z
N MET A 1 -12.43 15.02 13.96
CA MET A 1 -11.09 14.45 13.65
C MET A 1 -11.36 13.03 13.23
N GLY A 2 -11.57 12.83 11.93
CA GLY A 2 -12.17 11.62 11.39
C GLY A 2 -11.18 10.94 10.49
N TRP A 3 -10.83 9.70 10.82
CA TRP A 3 -10.08 8.84 9.94
C TRP A 3 -10.99 8.41 8.79
N THR A 4 -10.65 8.81 7.58
CA THR A 4 -11.42 8.42 6.40
C THR A 4 -10.83 7.14 5.84
N ARG A 5 -11.68 6.15 5.61
CA ARG A 5 -11.27 4.90 4.97
C ARG A 5 -11.11 5.14 3.47
N TYR A 6 -9.93 4.86 2.97
CA TYR A 6 -9.59 4.86 1.57
C TYR A 6 -9.23 3.44 1.13
N GLU A 7 -9.50 3.17 -0.14
CA GLU A 7 -9.03 1.96 -0.80
C GLU A 7 -8.06 2.38 -1.89
N GLY A 8 -6.89 1.74 -1.91
CA GLY A 8 -5.87 1.98 -2.91
C GLY A 8 -5.31 0.69 -3.43
N ARG A 9 -4.48 0.82 -4.46
CA ARG A 9 -3.64 -0.26 -4.96
C ARG A 9 -2.19 0.14 -4.78
N ALA A 10 -1.38 -0.77 -4.27
CA ALA A 10 0.05 -0.55 -4.09
C ALA A 10 0.83 -1.75 -4.63
N LEU A 11 1.97 -1.46 -5.24
CA LEU A 11 2.90 -2.47 -5.75
C LEU A 11 3.94 -2.77 -4.68
N ALA A 12 4.03 -4.03 -4.28
CA ALA A 12 5.10 -4.49 -3.40
C ALA A 12 5.74 -5.76 -3.96
N ASN A 13 6.96 -6.02 -3.54
CA ASN A 13 7.64 -7.25 -3.92
C ASN A 13 6.97 -8.44 -3.18
N PRO A 14 6.46 -9.47 -3.89
CA PRO A 14 5.80 -10.61 -3.28
C PRO A 14 6.70 -11.47 -2.41
N THR A 15 8.03 -11.30 -2.51
CA THR A 15 8.98 -11.94 -1.59
C THR A 15 9.05 -11.25 -0.23
N LEU A 16 8.45 -10.06 -0.08
CA LEU A 16 8.34 -9.38 1.21
C LEU A 16 7.14 -9.95 1.98
N HIS A 17 7.36 -10.19 3.26
CA HIS A 17 6.36 -10.74 4.17
C HIS A 17 6.38 -9.98 5.50
N GLY A 18 5.26 -10.05 6.23
CA GLY A 18 5.11 -9.37 7.52
C GLY A 18 5.31 -7.85 7.42
N ASP A 19 6.08 -7.30 8.35
CA ASP A 19 6.33 -5.85 8.44
C ASP A 19 7.02 -5.26 7.21
N ALA A 20 7.88 -6.02 6.53
CA ALA A 20 8.57 -5.53 5.34
C ALA A 20 7.60 -5.28 4.17
N LEU A 21 6.56 -6.12 4.05
CA LEU A 21 5.48 -5.91 3.07
C LEU A 21 4.66 -4.68 3.45
N LEU A 22 4.27 -4.57 4.72
CA LEU A 22 3.46 -3.44 5.20
C LEU A 22 4.18 -2.10 5.03
N ALA A 23 5.47 -2.04 5.37
CA ALA A 23 6.29 -0.84 5.19
C ALA A 23 6.40 -0.46 3.71
N ALA A 24 6.64 -1.42 2.81
CA ALA A 24 6.71 -1.15 1.37
C ALA A 24 5.38 -0.64 0.80
N LEU A 25 4.26 -1.19 1.26
CA LEU A 25 2.93 -0.73 0.86
C LEU A 25 2.64 0.67 1.39
N GLN A 26 2.98 0.97 2.65
CA GLN A 26 2.79 2.28 3.25
C GLN A 26 3.62 3.36 2.55
N ASP A 27 4.91 3.07 2.29
CA ASP A 27 5.81 3.96 1.56
C ASP A 27 5.24 4.30 0.17
N HIS A 28 4.74 3.29 -0.55
CA HIS A 28 4.12 3.51 -1.85
C HIS A 28 2.87 4.40 -1.78
N ILE A 29 2.01 4.19 -0.78
CA ILE A 29 0.79 5.00 -0.59
C ILE A 29 1.18 6.44 -0.25
N LEU A 30 2.17 6.66 0.61
CA LEU A 30 2.66 7.99 1.00
C LEU A 30 3.31 8.73 -0.17
N LEU A 31 4.11 8.02 -0.99
CA LEU A 31 4.69 8.58 -2.21
C LEU A 31 3.63 9.04 -3.20
N TYR A 32 2.53 8.29 -3.33
CA TYR A 32 1.45 8.62 -4.27
C TYR A 32 0.42 9.61 -3.68
N ASN A 33 0.29 9.66 -2.36
CA ASN A 33 -0.69 10.49 -1.65
C ASN A 33 0.02 11.37 -0.61
N THR A 34 0.75 12.37 -1.12
CA THR A 34 1.49 13.35 -0.30
C THR A 34 0.59 14.27 0.52
N HIS A 35 -0.73 14.16 0.36
CA HIS A 35 -1.72 14.97 1.07
C HIS A 35 -2.17 14.36 2.42
N PHE A 36 -1.77 13.12 2.73
CA PHE A 36 -2.08 12.50 4.01
C PHE A 36 -0.93 12.72 5.00
N THR A 37 -1.26 13.19 6.20
CA THR A 37 -0.29 13.39 7.28
C THR A 37 -0.05 12.09 8.05
N ASP A 38 -1.09 11.28 8.21
CA ASP A 38 -1.01 9.94 8.81
C ASP A 38 -1.80 8.95 7.97
N VAL A 39 -1.16 7.83 7.62
CA VAL A 39 -1.76 6.75 6.84
C VAL A 39 -1.55 5.44 7.57
N ARG A 40 -2.65 4.80 7.94
CA ARG A 40 -2.61 3.51 8.61
C ARG A 40 -3.26 2.45 7.73
N LEU A 41 -2.44 1.49 7.28
CA LEU A 41 -2.94 0.30 6.62
C LEU A 41 -3.78 -0.54 7.58
N ASP A 42 -5.00 -0.85 7.19
CA ASP A 42 -5.92 -1.75 7.90
C ASP A 42 -5.80 -3.17 7.33
N ARG A 43 -5.79 -3.29 6.00
CA ARG A 43 -5.74 -4.57 5.30
C ARG A 43 -4.98 -4.46 4.00
N ALA A 44 -4.15 -5.46 3.71
CA ALA A 44 -3.52 -5.64 2.41
C ALA A 44 -3.93 -7.01 1.85
N THR A 45 -4.56 -7.01 0.67
CA THR A 45 -5.00 -8.21 -0.03
C THR A 45 -4.19 -8.33 -1.32
N ALA A 46 -3.44 -9.43 -1.44
CA ALA A 46 -2.68 -9.71 -2.65
C ALA A 46 -3.63 -10.05 -3.81
N THR A 47 -3.50 -9.38 -4.95
CA THR A 47 -4.28 -9.70 -6.16
C THR A 47 -3.53 -10.69 -7.02
N ASP A 48 -4.16 -11.29 -8.04
CA ASP A 48 -3.46 -12.17 -8.98
C ASP A 48 -2.65 -11.39 -10.04
N GLU A 49 -2.62 -10.06 -9.95
CA GLU A 49 -1.90 -9.22 -10.90
C GLU A 49 -0.45 -8.99 -10.45
N TYR A 50 0.47 -9.22 -11.39
CA TYR A 50 1.90 -9.00 -11.18
C TYR A 50 2.40 -8.01 -12.23
N ASP A 51 3.14 -7.00 -11.77
CA ASP A 51 3.96 -6.17 -12.62
C ASP A 51 5.28 -6.88 -12.90
N THR A 52 5.35 -7.52 -14.07
CA THR A 52 6.54 -8.19 -14.60
C THR A 52 7.49 -7.23 -15.32
N SER A 53 7.09 -5.96 -15.45
CA SER A 53 7.86 -4.87 -16.06
C SER A 53 9.13 -4.54 -15.27
N VAL A 54 9.14 -4.81 -13.96
CA VAL A 54 10.28 -4.60 -13.06
C VAL A 54 10.84 -5.94 -12.55
N ARG A 55 12.16 -6.02 -12.33
CA ARG A 55 12.79 -7.18 -11.65
C ARG A 55 13.32 -6.77 -10.27
N PRO A 56 12.98 -7.50 -9.19
CA PRO A 56 12.05 -8.64 -9.12
C PRO A 56 10.59 -8.23 -9.44
N PRO A 57 9.77 -9.16 -9.98
CA PRO A 57 8.38 -8.87 -10.33
C PRO A 57 7.63 -8.42 -9.08
N ARG A 58 6.89 -7.32 -9.18
CA ARG A 58 6.07 -6.81 -8.08
C ARG A 58 4.66 -7.36 -8.22
N ARG A 59 3.99 -7.57 -7.10
CA ARG A 59 2.59 -8.01 -7.06
C ARG A 59 1.73 -6.82 -6.67
N TRP A 60 0.57 -6.71 -7.29
CA TRP A 60 -0.42 -5.72 -6.88
C TRP A 60 -1.12 -6.17 -5.60
N TYR A 61 -1.25 -5.23 -4.68
CA TYR A 61 -1.98 -5.42 -3.44
C TYR A 61 -3.07 -4.37 -3.37
N VAL A 62 -4.31 -4.83 -3.19
CA VAL A 62 -5.42 -3.96 -2.82
C VAL A 62 -5.30 -3.69 -1.33
N VAL A 63 -5.08 -2.43 -0.98
CA VAL A 63 -4.82 -1.97 0.37
C VAL A 63 -6.00 -1.11 0.82
N SER A 64 -6.66 -1.53 1.89
CA SER A 64 -7.57 -0.67 2.64
C SER A 64 -6.74 0.03 3.70
N TYR A 65 -6.76 1.36 3.68
CA TYR A 65 -6.09 2.17 4.70
C TYR A 65 -7.03 3.26 5.18
N VAL A 66 -6.78 3.73 6.39
CA VAL A 66 -7.43 4.91 6.93
C VAL A 66 -6.40 6.02 6.94
N ALA A 67 -6.79 7.19 6.48
CA ALA A 67 -5.92 8.34 6.47
C ALA A 67 -6.62 9.54 7.10
N GLU A 68 -5.82 10.34 7.79
CA GLU A 68 -6.22 11.65 8.27
C GLU A 68 -5.73 12.71 7.28
N GLY A 69 -6.68 13.47 6.73
CA GLY A 69 -6.38 14.64 5.92
C GLY A 69 -5.88 15.78 6.80
N ALA A 70 -4.86 16.50 6.31
CA ALA A 70 -4.29 17.68 6.95
C ALA A 70 -5.30 18.82 7.14
#